data_AF-A0A957MUY6-F1
#
_entry.id   AF-A0A957MUY6-F1
#
_cell.length_a   1.000
_cell.length_b   1.000
_cell.length_c   1.000
_cell.angle_alpha   90.00
_cell.angle_beta   90.00
_cell.angle_gamma   90.00
#
_symmetry.space_group_name_H-M   'P 1'
#
loop_
_entity.id
_entity.type
_entity.pdbx_description
1 polymer ?
#
loop_
_entity_poly.entity_id
_entity_poly.type
_entity_poly.pdbx_seq_one_letter_code
_entity_poly.pdbx_strand_id
1 'polypeptide(L)'
;ESAQCPPDEEAAFQDIQLYRYFNTNNLWINLRVLAEILAERSGVLGLPLIRNEKPVDPAKPSTPRVYQLETAMGAALAVIDGAQALRVPRSRFVPVKKNSDLLVLMSDAYDLREDFGLQLAADRAGAPPVVTLDDRYYLLYDAMTARFPHGAPSLRRCDALTVKGEVVFGRDIVVEGRVVVENDGDGALRLADGSRLRA
;
A
#
# COMPACT_ATOMS: atom_id res chain seq x y z
N GLU A 1 -3.94 -13.22 -4.64
CA GLU A 1 -4.43 -11.95 -4.08
C GLU A 1 -5.07 -12.18 -2.71
N SER A 2 -5.11 -11.17 -1.83
CA SER A 2 -5.75 -11.31 -0.50
C SER A 2 -7.23 -11.66 -0.59
N ALA A 3 -7.95 -11.13 -1.60
CA ALA A 3 -9.36 -11.44 -1.83
C ALA A 3 -9.63 -12.91 -2.21
N GLN A 4 -8.58 -13.71 -2.44
CA GLN A 4 -8.67 -15.15 -2.71
C GLN A 4 -8.22 -16.00 -1.52
N CYS A 5 -7.76 -15.37 -0.42
CA CYS A 5 -7.34 -16.07 0.78
C CYS A 5 -8.57 -16.39 1.64
N PRO A 6 -8.79 -17.67 2.02
CA PRO A 6 -9.77 -18.02 3.03
C PRO A 6 -9.47 -17.34 4.37
N PRO A 7 -10.50 -16.92 5.15
CA PRO A 7 -10.28 -16.23 6.43
C PRO A 7 -9.47 -17.04 7.45
N ASP A 8 -9.59 -18.37 7.42
CA ASP A 8 -8.86 -19.32 8.28
C ASP A 8 -7.39 -19.54 7.86
N GLU A 9 -7.00 -19.09 6.66
CA GLU A 9 -5.63 -19.17 6.15
C GLU A 9 -4.88 -17.83 6.18
N GLU A 10 -5.52 -16.73 6.63
CA GLU A 10 -4.95 -15.38 6.62
C GLU A 10 -3.59 -15.30 7.35
N ALA A 11 -3.44 -16.01 8.47
CA ALA A 11 -2.19 -16.04 9.22
C ALA A 11 -1.04 -16.64 8.39
N ALA A 12 -1.31 -17.67 7.59
CA ALA A 12 -0.34 -18.26 6.69
C ALA A 12 -0.05 -17.33 5.50
N PHE A 13 -1.08 -16.69 4.93
CA PHE A 13 -0.93 -15.72 3.84
C PHE A 13 -0.04 -14.53 4.22
N GLN A 14 -0.09 -14.08 5.48
CA GLN A 14 0.76 -13.01 6.01
C GLN A 14 2.16 -13.49 6.44
N ASP A 15 2.43 -14.80 6.46
CA ASP A 15 3.76 -15.33 6.78
C ASP A 15 4.72 -15.13 5.60
N ILE A 16 5.55 -14.08 5.72
CA ILE A 16 6.55 -13.72 4.72
C ILE A 16 7.74 -14.69 4.64
N GLN A 17 7.91 -15.60 5.61
CA GLN A 17 8.91 -16.66 5.53
C GLN A 17 8.39 -17.83 4.68
N LEU A 18 7.09 -18.13 4.81
CA LEU A 18 6.40 -19.13 3.99
C LEU A 18 6.20 -18.63 2.55
N TYR A 19 5.48 -17.52 2.36
CA TYR A 19 5.21 -16.89 1.06
C TYR A 19 6.16 -15.72 0.79
N ARG A 20 7.44 -16.03 0.64
CA ARG A 20 8.55 -15.05 0.51
C ARG A 20 8.62 -14.25 -0.79
N TYR A 21 7.76 -14.51 -1.77
CA TYR A 21 7.77 -13.83 -3.06
C TYR A 21 6.50 -13.01 -3.24
N PHE A 22 6.66 -11.69 -3.35
CA PHE A 22 5.56 -10.77 -3.54
C PHE A 22 5.49 -10.30 -4.99
N ASN A 23 4.31 -10.36 -5.60
CA ASN A 23 4.10 -9.87 -6.97
C ASN A 23 4.18 -8.33 -7.00
N THR A 24 5.12 -7.80 -7.76
CA THR A 24 5.30 -6.33 -7.92
C THR A 24 4.29 -5.71 -8.90
N ASN A 25 3.59 -6.54 -9.67
CA ASN A 25 2.74 -6.15 -10.80
C ASN A 25 3.51 -5.51 -11.97
N ASN A 26 4.84 -5.60 -11.99
CA ASN A 26 5.66 -5.32 -13.16
C ASN A 26 5.67 -6.56 -14.07
N LEU A 27 4.89 -6.54 -15.14
CA LEU A 27 4.74 -7.67 -16.07
C LEU A 27 5.32 -7.34 -17.44
N TRP A 28 5.99 -8.33 -18.05
CA TRP A 28 6.49 -8.26 -19.42
C TRP A 28 5.73 -9.29 -20.24
N ILE A 29 5.06 -8.83 -21.31
CA ILE A 29 4.15 -9.67 -22.10
C ILE A 29 4.57 -9.62 -23.56
N ASN A 30 4.68 -10.79 -24.19
CA ASN A 30 4.79 -10.88 -25.64
C ASN A 30 3.40 -10.69 -26.27
N LEU A 31 3.20 -9.54 -26.93
CA LEU A 31 1.90 -9.19 -27.49
C LEU A 31 1.45 -10.11 -28.63
N ARG A 32 2.38 -10.74 -29.37
CA ARG A 32 2.03 -11.68 -30.45
C ARG A 32 1.46 -12.97 -29.88
N VAL A 33 2.14 -13.54 -28.89
CA VAL A 33 1.68 -14.73 -28.16
C VAL A 33 0.34 -14.46 -27.48
N LEU A 34 0.17 -13.30 -26.84
CA LEU A 34 -1.12 -12.93 -26.25
C LEU A 34 -2.23 -12.86 -27.30
N ALA A 35 -1.97 -12.27 -28.48
CA ALA A 35 -2.95 -12.18 -29.55
C ALA A 35 -3.34 -13.56 -30.11
N GLU A 36 -2.38 -14.47 -30.27
CA GLU A 36 -2.61 -15.85 -30.69
C GLU A 36 -3.51 -16.60 -29.68
N ILE A 37 -3.17 -16.53 -28.38
CA ILE A 37 -3.97 -17.15 -27.31
C ILE A 37 -5.40 -16.61 -27.29
N LEU A 38 -5.57 -15.29 -27.43
CA LEU A 38 -6.91 -14.69 -27.48
C LEU A 38 -7.69 -15.14 -28.72
N ALA A 39 -7.05 -15.25 -29.90
CA ALA A 39 -7.70 -15.75 -31.10
C ALA A 39 -8.16 -17.21 -30.94
N GLU A 40 -7.29 -18.07 -30.41
CA GLU A 40 -7.59 -19.49 -30.14
C GLU A 40 -8.70 -19.66 -29.11
N ARG A 41 -8.75 -18.80 -28.09
CA ARG A 41 -9.73 -18.86 -27.00
C ARG A 41 -10.92 -17.94 -27.19
N SER A 42 -11.19 -17.48 -28.43
CA SER A 42 -12.36 -16.64 -28.76
C SER A 42 -12.48 -15.40 -27.85
N GLY A 43 -11.34 -14.76 -27.55
CA GLY A 43 -11.22 -13.57 -26.71
C GLY A 43 -11.18 -13.82 -25.21
N VAL A 44 -11.25 -15.08 -24.75
CA VAL A 44 -11.30 -15.42 -23.32
C VAL A 44 -9.96 -15.98 -22.84
N LEU A 45 -9.21 -15.18 -22.08
CA LEU A 45 -7.90 -15.62 -21.58
C LEU A 45 -7.99 -16.76 -20.55
N GLY A 46 -9.12 -16.91 -19.86
CA GLY A 46 -9.33 -17.95 -18.84
C GLY A 46 -8.70 -17.62 -17.49
N LEU A 47 -8.64 -16.34 -17.11
CA LEU A 47 -8.14 -15.94 -15.79
C LEU A 47 -9.09 -16.40 -14.68
N PRO A 48 -8.56 -16.76 -13.49
CA PRO A 48 -9.38 -17.14 -12.36
C PRO A 48 -10.23 -15.96 -11.89
N LEU A 49 -11.52 -16.23 -11.66
CA LEU A 49 -12.46 -15.26 -11.11
C LEU A 49 -12.13 -14.96 -9.64
N ILE A 50 -12.10 -13.68 -9.30
CA ILE A 50 -12.01 -13.20 -7.92
C ILE A 50 -13.37 -12.62 -7.55
N ARG A 51 -13.94 -13.09 -6.44
CA ARG A 51 -15.19 -12.58 -5.88
C ARG A 51 -14.88 -11.76 -4.64
N ASN A 52 -14.91 -10.43 -4.78
CA ASN A 52 -14.59 -9.50 -3.70
C ASN A 52 -15.88 -8.90 -3.12
N GLU A 53 -16.12 -9.05 -1.82
CA GLU A 53 -17.31 -8.49 -1.18
C GLU A 53 -17.04 -7.07 -0.66
N LYS A 54 -17.84 -6.10 -1.10
CA LYS A 54 -17.66 -4.67 -0.80
C LYS A 54 -19.01 -4.00 -0.49
N PRO A 55 -19.04 -2.87 0.23
CA PRO A 55 -20.23 -2.04 0.27
C PRO A 55 -20.42 -1.40 -1.11
N VAL A 56 -21.66 -1.18 -1.54
CA VAL A 56 -21.95 -0.55 -2.84
C VAL A 56 -21.39 0.87 -2.93
N ASP A 57 -21.36 1.61 -1.81
CA ASP A 57 -20.63 2.87 -1.67
C ASP A 57 -19.41 2.62 -0.77
N PRO A 58 -18.18 2.59 -1.32
CA PRO A 58 -16.94 2.39 -0.56
C PRO A 58 -16.70 3.43 0.53
N ALA A 59 -17.25 4.64 0.40
CA ALA A 59 -17.13 5.69 1.40
C ALA A 59 -18.17 5.54 2.53
N LYS A 60 -19.18 4.68 2.36
CA LYS A 60 -20.24 4.42 3.34
C LYS A 60 -20.37 2.91 3.61
N PRO A 61 -19.57 2.38 4.56
CA PRO A 61 -19.54 0.95 4.87
C PRO A 61 -20.88 0.32 5.27
N SER A 62 -21.85 1.14 5.71
CA SER A 62 -23.20 0.71 6.09
C SER A 62 -24.14 0.47 4.90
N THR A 63 -23.71 0.78 3.68
CA THR A 63 -24.52 0.55 2.48
C THR A 63 -24.58 -0.95 2.13
N PRO A 64 -25.58 -1.39 1.34
CA PRO A 64 -25.73 -2.81 0.98
C PRO A 64 -24.46 -3.43 0.43
N ARG A 65 -24.24 -4.70 0.77
CA ARG A 65 -23.08 -5.49 0.33
C ARG A 65 -23.31 -6.01 -1.09
N VAL A 66 -22.28 -5.95 -1.90
CA VAL A 66 -22.26 -6.45 -3.28
C VAL A 66 -21.01 -7.28 -3.54
N TYR A 67 -21.06 -8.12 -4.57
CA TYR A 67 -19.88 -8.80 -5.09
C TYR A 67 -19.32 -8.06 -6.30
N GLN A 68 -18.05 -7.69 -6.22
CA GLN A 68 -17.26 -7.26 -7.36
C GLN A 68 -16.56 -8.49 -7.95
N LEU A 69 -16.81 -8.72 -9.24
CA LEU A 69 -16.19 -9.80 -10.01
C LEU A 69 -14.97 -9.25 -10.72
N GLU A 70 -13.80 -9.74 -10.33
CA GLU A 70 -12.51 -9.22 -10.74
C GLU A 70 -11.62 -10.34 -11.30
N THR A 71 -10.57 -9.97 -12.03
CA THR A 71 -9.46 -10.87 -12.35
C THR A 71 -8.15 -10.14 -12.09
N ALA A 72 -7.09 -10.87 -11.76
CA ALA A 72 -5.77 -10.28 -11.56
C ALA A 72 -4.88 -10.56 -12.78
N MET A 73 -4.29 -9.52 -13.38
CA MET A 73 -3.42 -9.71 -14.55
C MET A 73 -2.21 -10.61 -14.26
N GLY A 74 -1.69 -10.61 -13.03
CA GLY A 74 -0.62 -11.51 -12.60
C GLY A 74 -1.01 -13.00 -12.62
N ALA A 75 -2.30 -13.33 -12.57
CA ALA A 75 -2.77 -14.70 -12.69
C ALA A 75 -2.55 -15.28 -14.10
N ALA A 76 -2.21 -14.43 -15.08
CA ALA A 76 -1.82 -14.87 -16.41
C ALA A 76 -0.57 -15.76 -16.39
N LEU A 77 0.25 -15.69 -15.33
CA LEU A 77 1.38 -16.58 -15.09
C LEU A 77 0.96 -18.07 -15.13
N ALA A 78 -0.26 -18.40 -14.72
CA ALA A 78 -0.76 -19.77 -14.67
C ALA A 78 -1.43 -20.24 -15.97
N VAL A 79 -1.70 -19.33 -16.93
CA VAL A 79 -2.51 -19.64 -18.13
C VAL A 79 -1.77 -19.48 -19.45
N ILE A 80 -0.60 -18.81 -19.42
CA ILE A 80 0.29 -18.62 -20.57
C ILE A 80 1.45 -19.61 -20.46
N ASP A 81 1.53 -20.53 -21.40
CA ASP A 81 2.60 -21.54 -21.42
C ASP A 81 3.97 -20.87 -21.54
N GLY A 82 4.93 -21.37 -20.75
CA GLY A 82 6.29 -20.83 -20.69
C GLY A 82 6.43 -19.51 -19.92
N ALA A 83 5.39 -19.00 -19.27
CA ALA A 83 5.51 -17.83 -18.40
C ALA A 83 6.44 -18.12 -17.20
N GLN A 84 7.21 -17.12 -16.78
CA GLN A 84 8.20 -17.24 -15.71
C GLN A 84 8.15 -16.03 -14.76
N ALA A 85 8.60 -16.25 -13.52
CA ALA A 85 8.79 -15.19 -12.54
C ALA A 85 10.28 -14.80 -12.42
N LEU A 86 10.56 -13.50 -12.36
CA LEU A 86 11.90 -12.96 -12.16
C LEU A 86 11.97 -12.18 -10.85
N ARG A 87 12.90 -12.56 -9.96
CA ARG A 87 13.17 -11.80 -8.74
C ARG A 87 13.88 -10.50 -9.09
N VAL A 88 13.34 -9.37 -8.64
CA VAL A 88 13.90 -8.03 -8.82
C VAL A 88 14.28 -7.38 -7.49
N PRO A 89 15.18 -6.38 -7.47
CA PRO A 89 15.47 -5.60 -6.27
C PRO A 89 14.24 -4.83 -5.78
N ARG A 90 14.18 -4.57 -4.46
CA ARG A 90 13.10 -3.79 -3.81
C ARG A 90 12.88 -2.41 -4.44
N SER A 91 13.93 -1.80 -4.98
CA SER A 91 13.88 -0.49 -5.65
C SER A 91 13.00 -0.45 -6.89
N ARG A 92 12.62 -1.60 -7.47
CA ARG A 92 11.66 -1.67 -8.60
C ARG A 92 10.19 -1.72 -8.16
N PHE A 93 9.92 -1.62 -6.87
CA PHE A 93 8.60 -1.71 -6.32
C PHE A 93 8.42 -0.60 -5.29
N VAL A 94 7.47 0.29 -5.49
CA VAL A 94 7.13 1.36 -4.53
C VAL A 94 5.60 1.42 -4.46
N PRO A 95 4.96 0.47 -3.77
CA PRO A 95 3.51 0.35 -3.78
C PRO A 95 2.85 1.45 -2.96
N VAL A 96 1.71 1.94 -3.45
CA VAL A 96 0.76 2.73 -2.66
C VAL A 96 -0.58 2.01 -2.68
N LYS A 97 -0.95 1.40 -1.56
CA LYS A 97 -2.22 0.67 -1.40
C LYS A 97 -3.13 1.35 -0.38
N LYS A 98 -2.55 1.99 0.63
CA LYS A 98 -3.24 2.75 1.67
C LYS A 98 -2.69 4.16 1.81
N ASN A 99 -3.42 5.02 2.51
CA ASN A 99 -2.94 6.37 2.85
C ASN A 99 -1.69 6.34 3.74
N SER A 100 -1.45 5.27 4.49
CA SER A 100 -0.17 5.05 5.19
C SER A 100 1.01 4.98 4.22
N ASP A 101 0.86 4.28 3.09
CA ASP A 101 1.91 4.18 2.06
C ASP A 101 2.10 5.52 1.35
N LEU A 102 0.99 6.22 1.07
CA LEU A 102 1.02 7.55 0.48
C LEU A 102 1.74 8.55 1.38
N LEU A 103 1.46 8.53 2.69
CA LEU A 103 2.13 9.40 3.67
C LEU A 103 3.64 9.18 3.67
N VAL A 104 4.09 7.92 3.54
CA VAL A 104 5.51 7.59 3.41
C VAL A 104 6.11 8.21 2.15
N LEU A 105 5.45 8.12 1.00
CA LEU A 105 5.97 8.71 -0.24
C LEU A 105 5.92 10.23 -0.28
N MET A 106 4.97 10.84 0.41
CA MET A 106 4.88 12.29 0.56
C MET A 106 5.95 12.85 1.51
N SER A 107 6.58 12.00 2.32
CA SER A 107 7.65 12.38 3.26
C SER A 107 9.03 12.42 2.59
N ASP A 108 10.02 12.89 3.33
CA ASP A 108 11.44 12.86 2.96
C ASP A 108 12.10 11.48 3.06
N ALA A 109 11.32 10.40 3.29
CA ALA A 109 11.82 9.03 3.24
C ALA A 109 12.18 8.57 1.81
N TYR A 110 11.64 9.23 0.78
CA TYR A 110 11.95 8.98 -0.63
C TYR A 110 12.46 10.26 -1.30
N ASP A 111 13.49 10.10 -2.12
CA ASP A 111 14.06 11.14 -2.96
C ASP A 111 13.55 10.98 -4.41
N LEU A 112 13.23 12.08 -5.08
CA LEU A 112 12.93 12.11 -6.51
C LEU A 112 14.23 12.18 -7.30
N ARG A 113 14.45 11.21 -8.17
CA ARG A 113 15.63 11.16 -9.04
C ARG A 113 15.46 12.02 -10.29
N GLU A 114 16.57 12.27 -10.98
CA GLU A 114 16.61 13.00 -12.26
C GLU A 114 15.78 12.31 -13.36
N ASP A 115 15.63 10.99 -13.30
CA ASP A 115 14.79 10.19 -14.20
C ASP A 115 13.32 10.16 -13.80
N PHE A 116 12.90 11.01 -12.85
CA PHE A 116 11.58 11.05 -12.24
C PHE A 116 11.18 9.77 -11.49
N GLY A 117 12.13 8.87 -11.24
CA GLY A 117 11.94 7.71 -10.38
C GLY A 117 11.99 8.08 -8.90
N LEU A 118 11.22 7.38 -8.07
CA LEU A 118 11.32 7.48 -6.61
C LEU A 118 12.35 6.48 -6.09
N GLN A 119 13.25 6.95 -5.23
CA GLN A 119 14.24 6.10 -4.57
C GLN A 119 14.17 6.29 -3.07
N LEU A 120 14.21 5.19 -2.32
CA LEU A 120 14.34 5.28 -0.88
C LEU A 120 15.64 6.00 -0.52
N ALA A 121 15.53 6.96 0.37
CA ALA A 121 16.64 7.72 0.93
C ALA A 121 17.84 6.84 1.32
N ALA A 122 19.06 7.23 0.92
CA ALA A 122 20.27 6.40 1.07
C ALA A 122 20.61 6.06 2.53
N ASP A 123 20.40 7.00 3.45
CA ASP A 123 20.57 6.89 4.90
C ASP A 123 19.54 5.98 5.58
N ARG A 124 18.53 5.48 4.84
CA ARG A 124 17.59 4.47 5.34
C ARG A 124 18.03 3.02 5.14
N ALA A 125 19.21 2.80 4.55
CA ALA A 125 19.82 1.48 4.38
C ALA A 125 18.88 0.42 3.77
N GLY A 126 17.98 0.81 2.87
CA GLY A 126 17.08 -0.10 2.15
C GLY A 126 15.76 -0.46 2.85
N ALA A 127 15.50 0.07 4.06
CA ALA A 127 14.26 -0.19 4.80
C ALA A 127 13.31 1.03 4.80
N PRO A 128 12.15 0.97 4.12
CA PRO A 128 11.14 2.03 4.23
C PRO A 128 10.52 2.08 5.64
N PRO A 129 10.04 3.25 6.10
CA PRO A 129 9.39 3.35 7.39
C PRO A 129 8.06 2.58 7.36
N VAL A 130 7.71 1.96 8.50
CA VAL A 130 6.41 1.28 8.65
C VAL A 130 5.41 2.26 9.26
N VAL A 131 4.40 2.65 8.49
CA VAL A 131 3.37 3.57 8.96
C VAL A 131 2.05 2.83 9.14
N THR A 132 1.41 3.05 10.28
CA THR A 132 0.05 2.57 10.57
C THR A 132 -0.80 3.75 11.00
N LEU A 133 -1.92 3.95 10.32
CA LEU A 133 -2.88 5.00 10.60
C LEU A 133 -4.22 4.38 10.95
N ASP A 134 -4.93 5.00 11.89
CA ASP A 134 -6.28 4.59 12.28
C ASP A 134 -7.30 4.80 11.16
N ASP A 135 -7.80 3.72 10.56
CA ASP A 135 -8.73 3.78 9.43
C ASP A 135 -10.03 4.58 9.76
N ARG A 136 -10.39 4.76 11.04
CA ARG A 136 -11.53 5.60 11.44
C ARG A 136 -11.35 7.08 11.05
N TYR A 137 -10.11 7.56 11.00
CA TYR A 137 -9.78 8.96 10.76
C TYR A 137 -8.96 9.20 9.49
N TYR A 138 -8.25 8.17 9.01
CA TYR A 138 -7.26 8.30 7.94
C TYR A 138 -7.52 7.40 6.72
N LEU A 139 -8.60 6.61 6.69
CA LEU A 139 -8.91 5.73 5.55
C LEU A 139 -9.20 6.50 4.27
N LEU A 140 -10.01 7.55 4.36
CA LEU A 140 -10.34 8.40 3.21
C LEU A 140 -9.28 9.48 3.02
N TYR A 141 -8.93 9.75 1.77
CA TYR A 141 -7.90 10.73 1.42
C TYR A 141 -8.18 12.12 1.99
N ASP A 142 -9.40 12.63 1.84
CA ASP A 142 -9.78 13.96 2.37
C ASP A 142 -9.70 14.00 3.90
N ALA A 143 -10.04 12.89 4.56
CA ALA A 143 -9.94 12.78 6.00
C ALA A 143 -8.45 12.78 6.44
N MET A 144 -7.60 12.03 5.75
CA MET A 144 -6.17 11.99 6.02
C MET A 144 -5.52 13.37 5.80
N THR A 145 -5.77 14.02 4.67
CA THR A 145 -5.17 15.33 4.35
C THR A 145 -5.63 16.45 5.30
N ALA A 146 -6.87 16.43 5.79
CA ALA A 146 -7.33 17.36 6.83
C ALA A 146 -6.53 17.24 8.14
N ARG A 147 -5.93 16.09 8.42
CA ARG A 147 -5.12 15.80 9.62
C ARG A 147 -3.61 15.93 9.38
N PHE A 148 -3.20 16.05 8.12
CA PHE A 148 -1.86 16.43 7.68
C PHE A 148 -1.94 17.70 6.82
N PRO A 149 -2.45 18.84 7.37
CA PRO A 149 -2.74 20.05 6.59
C PRO A 149 -1.49 20.71 5.97
N HIS A 150 -0.30 20.29 6.41
CA HIS A 150 0.99 20.80 5.94
C HIS A 150 1.81 19.73 5.20
N GLY A 151 1.19 18.62 4.82
CA GLY A 151 1.87 17.47 4.22
C GLY A 151 2.39 16.48 5.25
N ALA A 152 3.20 15.54 4.78
CA ALA A 152 3.76 14.50 5.63
C ALA A 152 4.80 15.07 6.62
N PRO A 153 4.92 14.50 7.83
CA PRO A 153 6.05 14.78 8.69
C PRO A 153 7.34 14.24 8.04
N SER A 154 8.50 14.71 8.51
CA SER A 154 9.77 14.07 8.18
C SER A 154 9.78 12.65 8.76
N LEU A 155 9.99 11.67 7.89
CA LEU A 155 10.12 10.25 8.21
C LEU A 155 11.51 9.70 7.85
N ARG A 156 12.45 10.55 7.41
CA ARG A 156 13.83 10.19 7.04
C ARG A 156 14.47 9.23 8.03
N ARG A 157 14.32 9.50 9.33
CA ARG A 157 14.90 8.73 10.44
C ARG A 157 13.86 7.92 11.24
N CYS A 158 12.65 7.74 10.71
CA CYS A 158 11.59 6.97 11.32
C CYS A 158 11.72 5.48 10.98
N ASP A 159 11.65 4.59 11.96
CA ASP A 159 11.55 3.15 11.73
C ASP A 159 10.09 2.72 11.63
N ALA A 160 9.25 3.20 12.56
CA ALA A 160 7.81 3.02 12.49
C ALA A 160 7.06 4.18 13.14
N LEU A 161 5.91 4.52 12.57
CA LEU A 161 4.95 5.48 13.11
C LEU A 161 3.58 4.81 13.21
N THR A 162 3.01 4.76 14.39
CA THR A 162 1.61 4.35 14.61
C THR A 162 0.82 5.53 15.14
N VAL A 163 -0.27 5.89 14.45
CA VAL A 163 -1.19 6.95 14.86
C VAL A 163 -2.55 6.34 15.17
N LYS A 164 -2.99 6.45 16.42
CA LYS A 164 -4.29 5.96 16.91
C LYS A 164 -5.15 7.12 17.38
N GLY A 165 -6.44 7.10 17.05
CA GLY A 165 -7.34 8.21 17.35
C GLY A 165 -7.15 9.40 16.41
N GLU A 166 -7.84 10.51 16.71
CA GLU A 166 -7.78 11.71 15.88
C GLU A 166 -6.58 12.58 16.24
N VAL A 167 -5.55 12.59 15.39
CA VAL A 167 -4.33 13.41 15.57
C VAL A 167 -4.13 14.32 14.36
N VAL A 168 -3.91 15.61 14.58
CA VAL A 168 -3.57 16.60 13.56
C VAL A 168 -2.11 17.00 13.71
N PHE A 169 -1.34 16.85 12.63
CA PHE A 169 0.08 17.20 12.58
C PHE A 169 0.27 18.68 12.24
N GLY A 170 1.11 19.35 13.02
CA GLY A 170 1.60 20.70 12.74
C GLY A 170 2.60 20.75 11.57
N ARG A 171 3.17 21.93 11.35
CA ARG A 171 4.27 22.14 10.38
C ARG A 171 5.56 21.54 10.89
N ASP A 172 6.45 21.14 9.97
CA ASP A 172 7.84 20.79 10.27
C ASP A 172 8.04 19.74 11.37
N ILE A 173 7.09 18.79 11.49
CA ILE A 173 7.18 17.68 12.45
C ILE A 173 8.26 16.71 11.99
N VAL A 174 9.07 16.22 12.92
CA VAL A 174 10.09 15.19 12.67
C VAL A 174 9.83 13.96 13.52
N VAL A 175 9.75 12.79 12.87
CA VAL A 175 9.59 11.49 13.55
C VAL A 175 10.89 10.70 13.43
N GLU A 176 11.41 10.23 14.56
CA GLU A 176 12.66 9.45 14.61
C GLU A 176 12.48 8.18 15.44
N GLY A 177 13.03 7.06 14.96
CA GLY A 177 12.90 5.76 15.62
C GLY A 177 11.47 5.21 15.53
N ARG A 178 11.00 4.58 16.62
CA ARG A 178 9.73 3.84 16.64
C ARG A 178 8.70 4.57 17.51
N VAL A 179 7.83 5.35 16.89
CA VAL A 179 6.91 6.28 17.58
C VAL A 179 5.47 5.78 17.52
N VAL A 180 4.78 5.89 18.66
CA VAL A 180 3.33 5.73 18.76
C VAL A 180 2.75 7.05 19.25
N VAL A 181 1.76 7.58 18.51
CA VAL A 181 0.96 8.73 18.92
C VAL A 181 -0.48 8.24 19.10
N GLU A 182 -0.98 8.32 20.32
CA GLU A 182 -2.29 7.81 20.70
C GLU A 182 -3.12 8.94 21.31
N ASN A 183 -4.33 9.12 20.79
CA ASN A 183 -5.32 10.04 21.33
C ASN A 183 -6.59 9.25 21.70
N ASP A 184 -6.78 9.07 23.00
CA ASP A 184 -7.95 8.40 23.59
C ASP A 184 -9.01 9.39 24.09
N GLY A 185 -8.78 10.70 23.93
CA GLY A 185 -9.66 11.75 24.41
C GLY A 185 -10.76 12.15 23.43
N ASP A 186 -11.69 12.96 23.92
CA ASP A 186 -12.71 13.58 23.08
C ASP A 186 -12.10 14.73 22.26
N GLY A 187 -12.15 14.59 20.94
CA GLY A 187 -11.67 15.59 19.98
C GLY A 187 -10.24 15.37 19.51
N ALA A 188 -9.77 16.23 18.60
CA ALA A 188 -8.50 16.06 17.92
C ALA A 188 -7.29 16.48 18.78
N LEU A 189 -6.30 15.59 18.95
CA LEU A 189 -4.98 15.92 19.46
C LEU A 189 -4.20 16.70 18.39
N ARG A 190 -3.76 17.92 18.70
CA ARG A 190 -2.97 18.75 17.78
C ARG A 190 -1.51 18.74 18.19
N LEU A 191 -0.64 18.25 17.32
CA LEU A 191 0.81 18.32 17.51
C LEU A 191 1.30 19.72 17.12
N ALA A 192 2.09 20.34 17.98
CA ALA A 192 2.62 21.68 17.75
C ALA A 192 3.65 21.70 16.62
N ASP A 193 3.73 22.81 15.88
CA ASP A 193 4.74 23.02 14.84
C ASP A 193 6.16 22.79 15.36
N GLY A 194 7.00 22.15 14.54
CA GLY A 194 8.40 21.86 14.85
C GLY A 194 8.60 20.74 15.89
N SER A 195 7.53 20.06 16.34
CA SER A 195 7.67 18.96 17.30
C SER A 195 8.55 17.84 16.77
N ARG A 196 9.42 17.33 17.65
CA ARG A 196 10.26 16.16 17.37
C ARG A 196 9.75 14.98 18.19
N LEU A 197 9.20 13.98 17.51
CA LEU A 197 8.70 12.76 18.12
C LEU A 197 9.80 11.70 18.09
N ARG A 198 10.20 11.22 19.26
CA ARG A 198 11.30 10.26 19.45
C ARG A 198 10.92 9.27 20.54
N ALA A 199 11.35 8.01 20.39
CA ALA A 199 11.27 6.97 21.40
C ALA A 199 12.65 6.37 21.65
#